data_AF-A0A955PSV0-F1
#
_entry.id   AF-A0A955PSV0-F1
#
_cell.length_a   1.000
_cell.length_b   1.000
_cell.length_c   1.000
_cell.angle_alpha   90.00
_cell.angle_beta   90.00
_cell.angle_gamma   90.00
#
_symmetry.space_group_name_H-M   'P 1'
#
loop_
_entity.id
_entity.type
_entity.pdbx_description
1 polymer ?
#
loop_
_entity_poly.entity_id
_entity_poly.type
_entity_poly.pdbx_seq_one_letter_code
_entity_poly.pdbx_strand_id
1 'polypeptide(L)'
;MDTGNCFDPYPLAKMARAKGLSAETVLGNIRVSRAATCHQIVSVVEEMILPLAEEPEGKIVLVLAIDSLFMDEDIPLFERRYLFDRILDGILQVAESLGCLITYNRG
;
A
#
# COMPACT_ATOMS: atom_id res chain seq x y z
N MET A 1 -1.39 1.60 -0.32
CA MET A 1 -0.31 1.80 -1.29
C MET A 1 -0.47 0.84 -2.45
N ASP A 2 -0.36 1.35 -3.66
CA ASP A 2 -0.47 0.59 -4.91
C ASP A 2 0.85 0.67 -5.68
N THR A 3 1.61 -0.42 -5.68
CA THR A 3 2.93 -0.50 -6.35
C THR A 3 2.85 -1.19 -7.70
N GLY A 4 1.77 -1.94 -7.95
CA GLY A 4 1.54 -2.71 -9.19
C GLY A 4 0.48 -2.13 -10.11
N ASN A 5 -0.05 -0.93 -9.82
CA ASN A 5 -1.21 -0.36 -10.52
C ASN A 5 -2.44 -1.28 -10.46
N CYS A 6 -2.67 -1.91 -9.32
CA CYS A 6 -3.72 -2.90 -9.09
C CYS A 6 -5.02 -2.31 -8.55
N PHE A 7 -5.01 -1.09 -8.00
CA PHE A 7 -6.21 -0.52 -7.38
C PHE A 7 -7.24 -0.09 -8.43
N ASP A 8 -8.45 -0.66 -8.35
CA ASP A 8 -9.61 -0.30 -9.16
C ASP A 8 -10.78 0.17 -8.27
N PRO A 9 -11.24 1.44 -8.37
CA PRO A 9 -12.35 1.95 -7.59
C PRO A 9 -13.73 1.48 -8.07
N TYR A 10 -13.87 0.96 -9.29
CA TYR A 10 -15.18 0.63 -9.87
C TYR A 10 -15.89 -0.53 -9.14
N PRO A 11 -15.23 -1.66 -8.83
CA PRO A 11 -15.82 -2.72 -8.02
C PRO A 11 -16.30 -2.21 -6.66
N LEU A 12 -15.51 -1.36 -6.00
CA LEU A 12 -15.86 -0.77 -4.72
C LEU A 12 -17.08 0.14 -4.81
N ALA A 13 -17.13 1.02 -5.83
CA ALA A 13 -18.29 1.88 -6.06
C ALA A 13 -19.57 1.07 -6.34
N LYS A 14 -19.44 -0.03 -7.11
CA LYS A 14 -20.55 -0.95 -7.39
C LYS A 14 -21.04 -1.63 -6.10
N MET A 15 -20.12 -2.10 -5.26
CA MET A 15 -20.44 -2.71 -3.96
C MET A 15 -21.10 -1.71 -3.00
N ALA A 16 -20.61 -0.46 -2.94
CA ALA A 16 -21.20 0.59 -2.13
C ALA A 16 -22.68 0.81 -2.50
N ARG A 17 -22.95 0.99 -3.80
CA ARG A 17 -24.32 1.17 -4.31
C ARG A 17 -25.22 -0.05 -4.02
N ALA A 18 -24.69 -1.27 -4.20
CA ALA A 18 -25.43 -2.50 -3.91
C ALA A 18 -25.80 -2.64 -2.43
N LYS A 19 -25.05 -2.00 -1.52
CA LYS A 19 -25.34 -1.93 -0.09
C LYS A 19 -26.16 -0.69 0.32
N GLY A 20 -26.66 0.10 -0.64
CA GLY A 20 -27.40 1.34 -0.37
C GLY A 20 -26.53 2.49 0.15
N LEU A 21 -25.20 2.40 0.01
CA LEU A 21 -24.26 3.43 0.44
C LEU A 21 -23.92 4.39 -0.71
N SER A 22 -23.53 5.62 -0.36
CA SER A 22 -22.95 6.57 -1.32
C SER A 22 -21.54 6.11 -1.73
N ALA A 23 -21.35 5.88 -3.03
CA ALA A 23 -20.04 5.54 -3.59
C ALA A 23 -19.01 6.67 -3.36
N GLU A 24 -19.45 7.93 -3.42
CA GLU A 24 -18.59 9.08 -3.16
C GLU A 24 -18.09 9.08 -1.72
N THR A 25 -18.98 8.85 -0.75
CA THR A 25 -18.61 8.77 0.67
C THR A 25 -17.65 7.61 0.93
N VAL A 26 -17.88 6.43 0.34
CA VAL A 26 -17.00 5.26 0.50
C VAL A 26 -15.63 5.53 -0.11
N LEU A 27 -15.57 6.00 -1.35
CA LEU A 27 -14.30 6.26 -2.03
C LEU A 27 -13.54 7.44 -1.42
N GLY A 28 -14.24 8.45 -0.89
CA GLY A 28 -13.64 9.59 -0.19
C GLY A 28 -12.87 9.21 1.09
N ASN A 29 -13.18 8.05 1.67
CA ASN A 29 -12.44 7.50 2.82
C ASN A 29 -11.19 6.69 2.41
N ILE A 30 -10.91 6.55 1.11
CA ILE A 30 -9.78 5.78 0.60
C ILE A 30 -8.70 6.74 0.10
N ARG A 31 -7.50 6.64 0.70
CA ARG A 31 -6.30 7.32 0.20
C ARG A 31 -5.44 6.32 -0.56
N VAL A 32 -5.08 6.67 -1.80
CA VAL A 32 -4.25 5.82 -2.66
C VAL A 32 -2.92 6.51 -2.92
N SER A 33 -1.86 5.98 -2.33
CA SER A 33 -0.48 6.37 -2.63
C SER A 33 0.12 5.38 -3.63
N ARG A 34 0.81 5.90 -4.64
CA ARG A 34 1.48 5.12 -5.70
C ARG A 34 2.97 5.41 -5.67
N ALA A 35 3.77 4.38 -5.90
CA ALA A 35 5.20 4.50 -6.15
C ALA A 35 5.48 3.96 -7.55
N ALA A 36 6.38 4.63 -8.28
CA ALA A 36 6.81 4.19 -9.61
C ALA A 36 8.20 3.50 -9.58
N THR A 37 8.93 3.62 -8.46
CA THR A 37 10.26 3.02 -8.28
C THR A 37 10.43 2.46 -6.86
N CYS A 38 11.36 1.52 -6.69
CA CYS A 38 11.69 0.98 -5.35
C CYS A 38 12.37 2.00 -4.42
N HIS A 39 12.79 3.17 -4.91
CA HIS A 39 13.24 4.27 -4.06
C HIS A 39 12.05 5.05 -3.51
N GLN A 40 11.06 5.36 -4.37
CA GLN A 40 9.88 6.12 -3.97
C GLN A 40 9.01 5.39 -2.94
N ILE A 41 8.98 4.06 -3.00
CA ILE A 41 8.20 3.24 -2.05
C ILE A 41 8.66 3.44 -0.60
N VAL A 42 9.95 3.69 -0.37
CA VAL A 42 10.48 3.99 0.97
C VAL A 42 9.89 5.29 1.50
N SER A 43 9.89 6.37 0.70
CA SER A 43 9.24 7.63 1.09
C SER A 43 7.74 7.45 1.35
N VAL A 44 7.04 6.63 0.56
CA VAL A 44 5.62 6.34 0.81
C VAL A 44 5.43 5.67 2.17
N VAL A 45 6.26 4.69 2.52
CA VAL A 45 6.18 4.00 3.82
C VAL A 45 6.50 4.97 4.95
N GLU A 46 7.61 5.69 4.87
CA GLU A 46 8.11 6.54 5.94
C GLU A 46 7.25 7.79 6.18
N GLU A 47 6.78 8.42 5.11
CA GLU A 47 6.09 9.72 5.21
C GLU A 47 4.56 9.59 5.27
N MET A 48 3.99 8.48 4.76
CA MET A 48 2.53 8.33 4.68
C MET A 48 1.97 7.14 5.43
N ILE A 49 2.70 6.03 5.56
CA ILE A 49 2.18 4.82 6.20
C ILE A 49 2.53 4.78 7.68
N LEU A 50 3.81 4.98 8.04
CA LEU A 50 4.28 4.99 9.42
C LEU A 50 3.47 5.95 10.32
N PRO A 51 3.19 7.21 9.91
CA PRO A 51 2.41 8.12 10.75
C PRO A 51 0.97 7.66 11.02
N LEU A 52 0.41 6.74 10.23
CA LEU A 52 -0.93 6.22 10.48
C LEU A 52 -1.00 5.40 11.77
N ALA A 53 0.12 4.82 12.20
CA ALA A 53 0.21 4.02 13.42
C ALA A 53 0.03 4.87 14.70
N GLU A 54 0.22 6.19 14.63
CA GLU A 54 0.04 7.11 15.77
C GLU A 54 -1.44 7.33 16.11
N GLU A 55 -2.33 7.19 15.12
CA GLU A 55 -3.77 7.37 15.28
C GLU A 55 -4.55 6.23 14.58
N PRO A 56 -4.56 5.02 15.15
CA PRO A 56 -4.94 3.82 14.41
C PRO A 56 -6.45 3.63 14.19
N GLU A 57 -7.30 4.39 14.88
CA GLU A 57 -8.73 4.10 14.96
C GLU A 57 -9.42 4.13 13.57
N GLY A 58 -10.03 2.98 13.21
CA GLY A 58 -10.79 2.82 11.97
C GLY A 58 -9.98 2.78 10.66
N LYS A 59 -8.64 2.75 10.72
CA LYS A 59 -7.77 2.73 9.54
C LYS A 59 -7.31 1.29 9.22
N ILE A 60 -7.10 1.03 7.94
CA ILE A 60 -6.51 -0.22 7.42
C ILE A 60 -5.50 0.17 6.34
N VAL A 61 -4.36 -0.51 6.31
CA VAL A 61 -3.35 -0.33 5.26
C VAL A 61 -3.40 -1.51 4.31
N LEU A 62 -3.60 -1.23 3.03
CA LEU A 62 -3.53 -2.21 1.95
C LEU A 62 -2.25 -1.94 1.13
N VAL A 63 -1.36 -2.92 1.04
CA VAL A 63 -0.17 -2.89 0.20
C VAL A 63 -0.38 -3.85 -0.97
N LEU A 64 -0.57 -3.30 -2.16
CA LEU A 64 -0.88 -4.09 -3.36
C LEU A 64 0.37 -4.36 -4.20
N ALA A 65 0.70 -5.64 -4.42
CA ALA A 65 1.81 -6.12 -5.24
C ALA A 65 3.19 -5.63 -4.77
N ILE A 66 3.51 -5.82 -3.48
CA ILE A 66 4.72 -5.28 -2.81
C ILE A 66 6.04 -5.53 -3.55
N ASP A 67 6.11 -6.62 -4.31
CA ASP A 67 7.26 -7.11 -5.06
C ASP A 67 7.44 -6.42 -6.42
N SER A 68 6.40 -5.78 -6.96
CA SER A 68 6.35 -5.29 -8.36
C SER A 68 7.50 -4.36 -8.73
N LEU A 69 7.95 -3.52 -7.79
CA LEU A 69 9.01 -2.53 -8.02
C LEU A 69 10.41 -3.06 -7.71
N PHE A 70 10.53 -4.26 -7.15
CA PHE A 70 11.80 -4.88 -6.79
C PHE A 70 12.26 -5.93 -7.80
N MET A 71 11.49 -6.17 -8.86
CA MET A 71 11.86 -7.08 -9.94
C MET A 71 12.71 -6.42 -11.02
N ASP A 72 12.93 -5.11 -10.94
CA ASP A 72 13.79 -4.37 -11.88
C ASP A 72 15.27 -4.80 -11.75
N GLU A 73 15.84 -5.34 -12.83
CA GLU A 73 17.22 -5.81 -12.86
C GLU A 73 18.26 -4.70 -13.01
N ASP A 74 17.84 -3.48 -13.37
CA ASP A 74 18.73 -2.33 -13.53
C ASP A 74 19.27 -1.82 -12.18
N ILE A 75 18.67 -2.27 -11.06
CA ILE A 75 19.07 -1.90 -9.71
C ILE A 75 19.88 -3.06 -9.08
N PRO A 76 21.09 -2.79 -8.54
CA PRO A 76 21.90 -3.81 -7.89
C PRO A 76 21.13 -4.58 -6.82
N LEU A 77 21.32 -5.90 -6.77
CA LEU A 77 20.59 -6.78 -5.84
C LEU A 77 20.75 -6.35 -4.37
N PHE A 78 21.96 -5.91 -3.97
CA PHE A 78 22.20 -5.46 -2.60
C PHE A 78 21.36 -4.23 -2.24
N GLU A 79 21.18 -3.32 -3.20
CA GLU A 79 20.40 -2.10 -3.03
C GLU A 79 18.91 -2.41 -3.00
N ARG A 80 18.42 -3.26 -3.93
CA ARG A 80 17.04 -3.73 -3.89
C ARG A 80 16.70 -4.41 -2.57
N ARG A 81 17.57 -5.28 -2.07
CA ARG A 81 17.37 -5.95 -0.77
C ARG A 81 17.35 -4.95 0.37
N TYR A 82 18.30 -4.02 0.42
CA TYR A 82 18.33 -2.97 1.43
C TYR A 82 17.04 -2.14 1.46
N LEU A 83 16.52 -1.74 0.30
CA LEU A 83 15.26 -1.00 0.20
C LEU A 83 14.05 -1.85 0.58
N PHE A 84 14.05 -3.13 0.21
CA PHE A 84 12.99 -4.07 0.55
C PHE A 84 12.90 -4.32 2.05
N ASP A 85 14.05 -4.54 2.71
CA ASP A 85 14.11 -4.72 4.16
C ASP A 85 13.59 -3.46 4.88
N ARG A 86 14.01 -2.26 4.44
CA ARG A 86 13.52 -0.99 5.01
C ARG A 86 12.01 -0.83 4.92
N ILE A 87 11.39 -1.16 3.78
CA ILE A 87 9.93 -1.06 3.69
C ILE A 87 9.22 -2.13 4.51
N LEU A 88 9.77 -3.34 4.60
CA LEU A 88 9.20 -4.40 5.40
C LEU A 88 9.20 -4.02 6.88
N ASP A 89 10.31 -3.47 7.38
CA ASP A 89 10.40 -2.99 8.77
C ASP A 89 9.33 -1.94 9.06
N GLY A 90 9.16 -0.95 8.16
CA GLY A 90 8.13 0.08 8.34
C GLY A 90 6.70 -0.46 8.26
N ILE A 91 6.42 -1.41 7.35
CA ILE A 91 5.10 -2.04 7.24
C ILE A 91 4.80 -2.91 8.47
N LEU A 92 5.79 -3.66 8.97
CA LEU A 92 5.66 -4.49 10.16
C LEU A 92 5.35 -3.63 11.39
N GLN A 93 6.07 -2.51 11.56
CA GLN A 93 5.79 -1.56 12.63
C GLN A 93 4.35 -1.04 12.58
N VAL A 94 3.81 -0.76 11.39
CA VAL A 94 2.42 -0.34 11.23
C VAL A 94 1.45 -1.48 11.53
N ALA A 95 1.78 -2.71 11.15
CA ALA A 95 0.95 -3.88 11.39
C ALA A 95 0.79 -4.23 12.87
N GLU A 96 1.64 -3.71 13.76
CA GLU A 96 1.48 -3.82 15.21
C GLU A 96 0.29 -3.02 15.75
N SER A 97 -0.06 -1.91 15.08
CA SER A 97 -1.10 -0.97 15.52
C SER A 97 -2.34 -0.97 14.62
N LEU A 98 -2.20 -1.40 13.38
CA LEU A 98 -3.21 -1.30 12.34
C LEU A 98 -3.42 -2.62 11.61
N GLY A 99 -4.67 -2.85 11.18
CA GLY A 99 -4.94 -3.92 10.22
C GLY A 99 -4.16 -3.68 8.94
N CYS A 100 -3.30 -4.63 8.56
CA CYS A 100 -2.51 -4.57 7.34
C CYS A 100 -2.81 -5.79 6.45
N LEU A 101 -3.06 -5.55 5.17
CA LEU A 101 -3.15 -6.60 4.15
C LEU A 101 -2.11 -6.34 3.07
N ILE A 102 -1.28 -7.34 2.81
CA ILE A 102 -0.19 -7.27 1.82
C ILE A 102 -0.48 -8.31 0.74
N THR A 103 -0.41 -7.89 -0.52
CA THR A 103 -0.45 -8.79 -1.67
C THR A 103 0.87 -8.75 -2.42
N TYR A 104 1.18 -9.84 -3.10
CA TYR A 104 2.32 -9.98 -4.00
C TYR A 104 1.82 -10.54 -5.34
N ASN A 105 2.53 -10.26 -6.42
CA ASN A 105 2.20 -10.86 -7.71
C ASN A 105 2.57 -12.35 -7.68
N ARG A 106 1.57 -13.23 -7.87
CA ARG A 106 1.83 -14.63 -8.20
C ARG A 106 2.15 -14.67 -9.70
N GLY A 107 3.45 -14.68 -10.03
CA GLY A 107 3.91 -15.08 -11.36
C GLY A 107 3.42 -16.47 -11.73
#